data_AF-A0A0M3JA18-F1
#
_entry.id   AF-A0A0M3JA18-F1
#
_cell.length_a   1.000
_cell.length_b   1.000
_cell.length_c   1.000
_cell.angle_alpha   90.00
_cell.angle_beta   90.00
_cell.angle_gamma   90.00
#
_symmetry.space_group_name_H-M   'P 1'
#
loop_
_entity.id
_entity.type
_entity.pdbx_description
1 polymer ?
#
loop_
_entity_poly.entity_id
_entity_poly.type
_entity_poly.pdbx_seq_one_letter_code
_entity_poly.pdbx_strand_id
1 'polypeptide(L)'
;MLSAIRRLACRAGSRRALSVCSGNRFAVSRTSQTAQYKVIDHAYDVVIVGAGGAGLRAAMGLGEAGYKTAVVTKMFPTRSHTTAAQGGINAALGSMNPDDWKWHFYDTVKGSDWLGDQNAQHYLTRNACEVVIELENFGMPFSRTADGKIYQRPFGGQSNDYGRGGVAKRLVSYDCLHIHIERVSQHCIPEFSF
;
A
#
# COMPACT_ATOMS: atom_id res chain seq x y z
N MET A 1 -53.13 17.51 -35.97
CA MET A 1 -53.57 17.74 -34.58
C MET A 1 -52.47 17.22 -33.66
N LEU A 2 -51.40 17.98 -33.39
CA LEU A 2 -51.22 18.95 -32.30
C LEU A 2 -51.36 18.37 -30.87
N SER A 3 -50.23 18.48 -30.14
CA SER A 3 -50.08 18.54 -28.67
C SER A 3 -50.21 17.21 -27.89
N ALA A 4 -49.46 16.93 -26.82
CA ALA A 4 -48.62 17.78 -25.99
C ALA A 4 -47.52 16.95 -25.29
N ILE A 5 -46.33 17.53 -25.28
CA ILE A 5 -45.17 17.16 -24.48
C ILE A 5 -45.44 17.57 -23.02
N ARG A 6 -45.30 16.67 -22.05
CA ARG A 6 -45.13 17.03 -20.63
C ARG A 6 -43.70 16.76 -20.21
N ARG A 7 -42.93 17.85 -20.08
CA ARG A 7 -41.60 17.91 -19.46
C ARG A 7 -41.76 17.68 -17.96
N LEU A 8 -41.17 16.61 -17.42
CA LEU A 8 -40.82 16.58 -16.01
C LEU A 8 -39.47 17.29 -15.85
N ALA A 9 -39.49 18.45 -15.21
CA ALA A 9 -38.30 19.14 -14.77
C ALA A 9 -37.69 18.37 -13.59
N CYS A 10 -36.67 17.57 -13.85
CA CYS A 10 -35.81 17.05 -12.79
C CYS A 10 -34.97 18.21 -12.26
N ARG A 11 -35.14 18.56 -10.98
CA ARG A 11 -34.34 19.55 -10.27
C ARG A 11 -32.86 19.22 -10.45
N ALA A 12 -32.12 20.11 -11.10
CA ALA A 12 -30.67 20.04 -11.17
C ALA A 12 -30.12 20.12 -9.74
N GLY A 13 -29.70 18.98 -9.19
CA GLY A 13 -28.86 18.93 -8.01
C GLY A 13 -27.61 19.74 -8.28
N SER A 14 -27.30 20.65 -7.35
CA SER A 14 -26.14 21.54 -7.38
C SER A 14 -24.87 20.77 -7.75
N ARG A 15 -24.43 20.90 -9.00
CA ARG A 15 -23.09 20.49 -9.42
C ARG A 15 -22.12 21.27 -8.54
N ARG A 16 -21.38 20.59 -7.67
CA ARG A 16 -20.21 21.20 -7.03
C ARG A 16 -19.27 21.60 -8.15
N ALA A 17 -19.21 22.89 -8.45
CA ALA A 17 -18.25 23.44 -9.37
C ALA A 17 -16.87 23.11 -8.83
N LEU A 18 -16.10 22.31 -9.58
CA LEU A 18 -14.66 22.32 -9.47
C LEU A 18 -14.23 23.78 -9.64
N SER A 19 -13.72 24.36 -8.55
CA SER A 19 -13.19 25.72 -8.53
C SER A 19 -11.95 25.75 -9.41
N VAL A 20 -12.14 25.95 -10.71
CA VAL A 20 -11.10 26.47 -11.58
C VAL A 20 -10.87 27.90 -11.11
N CYS A 21 -9.82 28.11 -10.31
CA CYS A 21 -9.37 29.41 -9.90
C CYS A 21 -8.85 30.19 -11.12
N SER A 22 -9.75 30.72 -11.93
CA SER A 22 -9.49 31.83 -12.81
C SER A 22 -9.55 33.10 -11.96
N GLY A 23 -8.42 33.79 -11.82
CA GLY A 23 -8.35 35.09 -11.15
C GLY A 23 -7.54 35.11 -9.85
N ASN A 24 -6.23 35.19 -10.00
CA ASN A 24 -5.31 36.06 -9.27
C ASN A 24 -5.90 36.87 -8.08
N ARG A 25 -6.09 36.28 -6.88
CA ARG A 25 -6.45 37.02 -5.64
C ARG A 25 -6.12 36.30 -4.32
N PHE A 26 -4.97 35.63 -4.24
CA PHE A 26 -4.35 35.34 -2.94
C PHE A 26 -2.92 35.88 -2.96
N ALA A 27 -2.79 37.19 -2.68
CA ALA A 27 -1.51 37.80 -2.39
C ALA A 27 -1.06 37.32 -1.00
N VAL A 28 -0.55 36.10 -0.94
CA VAL A 28 0.29 35.67 0.19
C VAL A 28 1.51 36.59 0.15
N SER A 29 1.69 37.41 1.18
CA SER A 29 2.89 38.23 1.38
C SER A 29 4.11 37.32 1.29
N ARG A 30 4.80 37.34 0.14
CA ARG A 30 6.03 36.59 -0.10
C ARG A 30 7.12 37.18 0.79
N THR A 31 7.29 36.64 1.99
CA THR A 31 8.51 36.81 2.77
C THR A 31 9.65 36.16 1.97
N SER A 32 10.48 37.02 1.38
CA SER A 32 11.48 36.74 0.36
C SER A 32 12.66 35.90 0.88
N GLN A 33 12.52 34.58 0.87
CA GLN A 33 13.66 33.66 0.72
C GLN A 33 13.53 32.75 -0.51
N THR A 34 12.33 32.57 -1.04
CA THR A 34 12.07 31.71 -2.21
C THR A 34 12.32 32.38 -3.56
N ALA A 35 12.49 33.71 -3.61
CA ALA A 35 12.74 34.45 -4.85
C ALA A 35 14.12 34.17 -5.47
N GLN A 36 15.06 33.59 -4.72
CA GLN A 36 16.39 33.22 -5.20
C GLN A 36 16.44 31.86 -5.90
N TYR A 37 15.39 31.03 -5.76
CA TYR A 37 15.38 29.67 -6.28
C TYR A 37 14.48 29.57 -7.51
N LYS A 38 14.99 28.94 -8.57
CA LYS A 38 14.18 28.60 -9.75
C LYS A 38 13.18 27.49 -9.38
N VAL A 39 11.90 27.81 -9.41
CA VAL A 39 10.81 26.84 -9.22
C VAL A 39 10.48 26.18 -10.56
N ILE A 40 10.33 24.85 -10.58
CA ILE A 40 9.93 24.07 -11.75
C ILE A 40 8.61 23.38 -11.43
N ASP A 41 7.59 23.62 -12.25
CA ASP A 41 6.26 23.04 -12.09
C ASP A 41 6.13 21.76 -12.95
N HIS A 42 5.51 20.74 -12.37
CA HIS A 42 5.22 19.47 -13.04
C HIS A 42 3.75 19.08 -12.84
N ALA A 43 3.14 18.43 -13.84
CA ALA A 43 1.75 17.97 -13.80
C ALA A 43 1.67 16.44 -13.91
N TYR A 44 1.03 15.82 -12.91
CA TYR A 44 0.78 14.39 -12.75
C TYR A 44 -0.61 14.16 -12.15
N ASP A 45 -1.17 12.97 -12.35
CA ASP A 45 -2.47 12.59 -11.78
C ASP A 45 -2.31 12.27 -10.30
N VAL A 46 -1.21 11.59 -9.95
CA VAL A 46 -0.89 11.18 -8.58
C VAL A 46 0.59 11.43 -8.29
N VAL A 47 0.88 11.92 -7.10
CA VAL A 47 2.24 12.08 -6.58
C VAL A 47 2.39 11.25 -5.31
N ILE A 48 3.37 10.35 -5.31
CA ILE A 48 3.73 9.49 -4.17
C ILE A 48 5.04 10.01 -3.60
N VAL A 49 5.06 10.23 -2.28
CA VAL A 49 6.26 10.66 -1.57
C VAL A 49 6.81 9.48 -0.78
N GLY A 50 7.95 8.96 -1.22
CA GLY A 50 8.69 7.84 -0.64
C GLY A 50 8.65 6.57 -1.51
N ALA A 51 9.82 6.02 -1.83
CA ALA A 51 9.98 4.81 -2.62
C ALA A 51 10.34 3.57 -1.75
N GLY A 52 9.71 3.46 -0.57
CA GLY A 52 9.73 2.23 0.22
C GLY A 52 8.74 1.18 -0.29
N GLY A 53 8.62 0.04 0.37
CA GLY A 53 7.71 -1.04 -0.06
C GLY A 53 6.26 -0.59 -0.28
N ALA A 54 5.72 0.24 0.62
CA ALA A 54 4.36 0.77 0.49
C ALA A 54 4.21 1.74 -0.72
N GLY A 55 5.16 2.65 -0.90
CA GLY A 55 5.12 3.63 -1.97
C GLY A 55 5.28 2.99 -3.35
N LEU A 56 6.19 2.02 -3.48
CA LEU A 56 6.39 1.28 -4.72
C LEU A 56 5.18 0.39 -5.05
N ARG A 57 4.59 -0.31 -4.06
CA ARG A 57 3.37 -1.11 -4.29
C ARG A 57 2.18 -0.23 -4.73
N ALA A 58 2.05 0.96 -4.15
CA ALA A 58 1.03 1.93 -4.56
C ALA A 58 1.30 2.45 -5.98
N ALA A 59 2.56 2.77 -6.30
CA ALA A 59 2.96 3.26 -7.61
C ALA A 59 2.72 2.21 -8.71
N MET A 60 3.02 0.94 -8.43
CA MET A 60 2.74 -0.17 -9.33
C MET A 60 1.24 -0.32 -9.59
N GLY A 61 0.40 -0.32 -8.54
CA GLY A 61 -1.05 -0.42 -8.70
C GLY A 61 -1.67 0.76 -9.46
N LEU A 62 -1.15 1.98 -9.25
CA LEU A 62 -1.59 3.16 -10.00
C LEU A 62 -1.10 3.15 -11.45
N GLY A 63 0.09 2.61 -11.71
CA GLY A 63 0.62 2.38 -13.05
C GLY A 63 -0.19 1.36 -13.83
N GLU A 64 -0.55 0.24 -13.20
CA GLU A 64 -1.44 -0.80 -13.77
C GLU A 64 -2.84 -0.24 -14.07
N ALA A 65 -3.34 0.68 -13.25
CA ALA A 65 -4.60 1.39 -13.48
C ALA A 65 -4.51 2.50 -14.55
N GLY A 66 -3.32 2.77 -15.10
CA GLY A 66 -3.11 3.74 -16.18
C GLY A 66 -2.96 5.20 -15.75
N TYR A 67 -2.74 5.47 -14.46
CA TYR A 67 -2.54 6.83 -13.96
C TYR A 67 -1.11 7.32 -14.16
N LYS A 68 -0.96 8.58 -14.58
CA LYS A 68 0.35 9.23 -14.67
C LYS A 68 0.86 9.56 -13.26
N THR A 69 1.68 8.67 -12.73
CA THR A 69 2.14 8.71 -11.33
C THR A 69 3.60 9.15 -11.24
N ALA A 70 3.89 10.11 -10.37
CA ALA A 70 5.26 10.49 -10.00
C ALA A 70 5.61 9.90 -8.63
N VAL A 71 6.79 9.29 -8.50
CA VAL A 71 7.35 8.89 -7.21
C VAL A 71 8.53 9.77 -6.89
N VAL A 72 8.42 10.51 -5.79
CA VAL A 72 9.46 11.40 -5.28
C VAL A 72 10.09 10.75 -4.08
N THR A 73 11.41 10.55 -4.12
CA THR A 73 12.15 9.94 -3.01
C THR A 73 13.45 10.67 -2.76
N LYS A 74 13.81 10.79 -1.48
CA LYS A 74 15.09 11.37 -1.06
C LYS A 74 16.26 10.41 -1.26
N MET A 75 15.99 9.12 -1.18
CA MET A 75 17.01 8.07 -1.29
C MET A 75 16.64 7.17 -2.44
N PHE A 76 17.65 6.57 -3.07
CA PHE A 76 17.44 5.54 -4.06
C PHE A 76 16.55 4.41 -3.48
N PRO A 77 15.53 3.89 -4.20
CA PRO A 77 14.49 3.04 -3.63
C PRO A 77 15.02 1.83 -2.83
N THR A 78 16.11 1.21 -3.29
CA THR A 78 16.71 0.04 -2.63
C THR A 78 17.40 0.37 -1.30
N ARG A 79 17.63 1.65 -1.01
CA ARG A 79 18.16 2.18 0.27
C ARG A 79 17.06 2.61 1.24
N SER A 80 15.80 2.37 0.91
CA SER A 80 14.70 2.57 1.87
C SER A 80 14.84 1.63 3.07
N HIS A 81 14.33 2.06 4.23
CA HIS A 81 14.44 1.27 5.47
C HIS A 81 13.62 -0.03 5.41
N THR A 82 12.73 -0.19 4.43
CA THR A 82 12.06 -1.46 4.16
C THR A 82 13.07 -2.59 3.90
N THR A 83 14.22 -2.29 3.27
CA THR A 83 15.30 -3.27 3.02
C THR A 83 15.94 -3.81 4.29
N ALA A 84 15.86 -3.09 5.42
CA ALA A 84 16.40 -3.55 6.70
C ALA A 84 15.48 -4.53 7.45
N ALA A 85 14.27 -4.81 6.93
CA ALA A 85 13.35 -5.74 7.56
C ALA A 85 13.83 -7.19 7.42
N GLN A 86 14.16 -7.83 8.54
CA GLN A 86 14.65 -9.21 8.60
C GLN A 86 13.59 -10.24 9.02
N GLY A 87 12.54 -9.78 9.72
CA GLY A 87 11.57 -10.65 10.37
C GLY A 87 10.88 -11.58 9.37
N GLY A 88 10.04 -10.98 8.54
CA GLY A 88 9.12 -11.70 7.66
C GLY A 88 7.82 -10.92 7.48
N ILE A 89 6.88 -11.51 6.74
CA ILE A 89 5.52 -10.98 6.57
C ILE A 89 4.52 -11.98 7.16
N ASN A 90 3.57 -11.52 7.96
CA ASN A 90 2.57 -12.41 8.56
C ASN A 90 1.44 -12.69 7.57
N ALA A 91 1.19 -13.97 7.30
CA ALA A 91 0.01 -14.41 6.55
C ALA A 91 -0.47 -15.78 7.05
N ALA A 92 -1.78 -15.96 7.15
CA ALA A 92 -2.40 -17.23 7.56
C ALA A 92 -2.50 -18.21 6.38
N LEU A 93 -1.36 -18.57 5.77
CA LEU A 93 -1.31 -19.49 4.62
C LEU A 93 -1.61 -20.95 4.99
N GLY A 94 -1.37 -21.32 6.25
CA GLY A 94 -1.56 -22.69 6.72
C GLY A 94 -0.55 -23.70 6.15
N SER A 95 0.62 -23.24 5.70
CA SER A 95 1.64 -24.11 5.07
C SER A 95 2.28 -25.09 6.06
N MET A 96 2.48 -24.65 7.30
CA MET A 96 3.20 -25.43 8.34
C MET A 96 2.28 -26.07 9.37
N ASN A 97 1.17 -25.41 9.68
CA ASN A 97 0.12 -25.88 10.57
C ASN A 97 -1.22 -25.29 10.09
N PRO A 98 -2.36 -25.92 10.37
CA PRO A 98 -3.66 -25.31 10.11
C PRO A 98 -3.74 -23.94 10.78
N ASP A 99 -4.22 -22.94 10.05
CA ASP A 99 -4.31 -21.56 10.49
C ASP A 99 -5.51 -20.87 9.85
N ASP A 100 -6.02 -19.83 10.51
CA ASP A 100 -7.17 -19.04 10.07
C ASP A 100 -6.82 -17.55 10.22
N TRP A 101 -7.18 -16.74 9.23
CA TRP A 101 -7.01 -15.28 9.26
C TRP A 101 -7.73 -14.66 10.46
N LYS A 102 -8.80 -15.29 10.98
CA LYS A 102 -9.50 -14.83 12.20
C LYS A 102 -8.62 -14.94 13.45
N TRP A 103 -7.74 -15.93 13.53
CA TRP A 103 -6.79 -16.06 14.64
C TRP A 103 -5.71 -14.99 14.54
N HIS A 104 -5.24 -14.71 13.32
CA HIS A 104 -4.35 -13.58 13.06
C HIS A 104 -5.00 -12.23 13.43
N PHE A 105 -6.28 -12.05 13.11
CA PHE A 105 -7.05 -10.89 13.52
C PHE A 105 -7.10 -10.76 15.05
N TYR A 106 -7.50 -11.82 15.75
CA TYR A 106 -7.53 -11.82 17.22
C TYR A 106 -6.20 -11.43 17.86
N ASP A 107 -5.09 -12.02 17.41
CA ASP A 107 -3.77 -11.69 17.92
C ASP A 107 -3.37 -10.24 17.62
N THR A 108 -3.81 -9.69 16.48
CA THR A 108 -3.55 -8.30 16.10
C THR A 108 -4.31 -7.33 16.99
N VAL A 109 -5.59 -7.61 17.26
CA VAL A 109 -6.40 -6.72 18.12
C VAL A 109 -5.87 -6.78 19.56
N LYS A 110 -5.63 -7.99 20.07
CA LYS A 110 -5.03 -8.20 21.40
C LYS A 110 -3.65 -7.56 21.52
N GLY A 111 -2.80 -7.73 20.50
CA GLY A 111 -1.43 -7.19 20.47
C GLY A 111 -1.40 -5.66 20.36
N SER A 112 -2.45 -5.04 19.80
CA SER A 112 -2.64 -3.60 19.80
C SER A 112 -3.18 -3.02 21.12
N ASP A 113 -3.33 -3.86 22.14
CA ASP A 113 -3.93 -3.51 23.44
C ASP A 113 -5.33 -2.88 23.29
N TRP A 114 -6.13 -3.42 22.36
CA TRP A 114 -7.46 -2.93 21.97
C TRP A 114 -7.55 -1.48 21.49
N LEU A 115 -6.41 -0.80 21.28
CA LEU A 115 -6.34 0.57 20.79
C LEU A 115 -6.44 0.66 19.26
N GLY A 116 -6.16 -0.44 18.56
CA GLY A 116 -6.18 -0.46 17.10
C GLY A 116 -7.58 -0.48 16.49
N ASP A 117 -7.73 0.19 15.36
CA ASP A 117 -8.96 0.22 14.57
C ASP A 117 -9.26 -1.17 13.97
N GLN A 118 -10.27 -1.84 14.51
CA GLN A 118 -10.58 -3.22 14.17
C GLN A 118 -11.03 -3.41 12.71
N ASN A 119 -11.65 -2.41 12.09
CA ASN A 119 -11.99 -2.43 10.67
C ASN A 119 -10.73 -2.50 9.78
N ALA A 120 -9.69 -1.72 10.12
CA ALA A 120 -8.41 -1.73 9.41
C ALA A 120 -7.65 -3.04 9.66
N GLN A 121 -7.62 -3.52 10.91
CA GLN A 121 -6.99 -4.80 11.26
C GLN A 121 -7.67 -5.99 10.58
N HIS A 122 -8.99 -5.96 10.47
CA HIS A 122 -9.77 -6.97 9.75
C HIS A 122 -9.41 -6.99 8.26
N TYR A 123 -9.36 -5.82 7.61
CA TYR A 123 -8.94 -5.72 6.21
C TYR A 123 -7.50 -6.23 6.00
N LEU A 124 -6.58 -5.83 6.89
CA LEU A 124 -5.17 -6.23 6.82
C LEU A 124 -5.01 -7.74 6.94
N THR A 125 -5.60 -8.35 7.96
CA THR A 125 -5.40 -9.78 8.25
C THR A 125 -6.11 -10.70 7.27
N ARG A 126 -7.27 -10.28 6.73
CA ARG A 126 -8.01 -11.03 5.71
C ARG A 126 -7.27 -11.05 4.37
N ASN A 127 -6.72 -9.90 3.94
CA ASN A 127 -6.05 -9.78 2.64
C ASN A 127 -4.57 -10.20 2.68
N ALA A 128 -3.99 -10.42 3.86
CA ALA A 128 -2.57 -10.76 4.01
C ALA A 128 -2.16 -11.99 3.19
N CYS A 129 -3.00 -13.02 3.11
CA CYS A 129 -2.69 -14.24 2.35
C CYS A 129 -2.60 -13.96 0.84
N GLU A 130 -3.54 -13.19 0.29
CA GLU A 130 -3.57 -12.82 -1.12
C GLU A 130 -2.35 -11.98 -1.48
N VAL A 131 -1.98 -11.01 -0.63
CA VAL A 131 -0.81 -10.14 -0.84
C VAL A 131 0.50 -10.94 -0.83
N VAL A 132 0.66 -11.92 0.07
CA VAL A 132 1.87 -12.74 0.09
C VAL A 132 2.01 -13.60 -1.17
N ILE A 133 0.91 -14.16 -1.66
CA ILE A 133 0.88 -14.93 -2.91
C ILE A 133 1.17 -14.00 -4.11
N GLU A 134 0.63 -12.78 -4.11
CA GLU A 134 0.97 -11.76 -5.11
C GLU A 134 2.47 -11.46 -5.14
N LEU A 135 3.09 -11.26 -3.97
CA LEU A 135 4.54 -11.03 -3.87
C LEU A 135 5.36 -12.23 -4.39
N GLU A 136 4.92 -13.45 -4.10
CA GLU A 136 5.54 -14.67 -4.62
C GLU A 136 5.49 -14.69 -6.15
N ASN A 137 4.33 -14.36 -6.74
CA ASN A 137 4.14 -14.30 -8.19
C ASN A 137 4.97 -13.19 -8.86
N PHE A 138 5.27 -12.11 -8.16
CA PHE A 138 6.23 -11.09 -8.60
C PHE A 138 7.70 -11.53 -8.49
N GLY A 139 7.95 -12.76 -8.03
CA GLY A 139 9.27 -13.36 -7.95
C GLY A 139 9.98 -13.10 -6.62
N MET A 140 9.25 -12.79 -5.55
CA MET A 140 9.85 -12.67 -4.22
C MET A 140 10.41 -14.03 -3.76
N PRO A 141 11.72 -14.13 -3.44
CA PRO A 141 12.35 -15.40 -3.10
C PRO A 141 12.06 -15.76 -1.63
N PHE A 142 10.88 -16.32 -1.39
CA PHE A 142 10.54 -16.89 -0.09
C PHE A 142 11.27 -18.22 0.16
N SER A 143 11.66 -18.46 1.41
CA SER A 143 12.15 -19.76 1.83
C SER A 143 11.07 -20.82 1.62
N ARG A 144 11.47 -22.07 1.34
CA ARG A 144 10.55 -23.15 0.95
C ARG A 144 10.54 -24.30 1.95
N THR A 145 9.38 -24.96 2.07
CA THR A 145 9.26 -26.27 2.72
C THR A 145 9.76 -27.37 1.79
N ALA A 146 9.93 -28.60 2.31
CA ALA A 146 10.26 -29.77 1.51
C ALA A 146 9.24 -29.99 0.36
N ASP A 147 7.97 -29.67 0.59
CA ASP A 147 6.88 -29.77 -0.39
C ASP A 147 6.81 -28.58 -1.39
N GLY A 148 7.77 -27.66 -1.36
CA GLY A 148 7.82 -26.50 -2.27
C GLY A 148 6.88 -25.32 -1.91
N LYS A 149 6.10 -25.42 -0.84
CA LYS A 149 5.27 -24.31 -0.33
C LYS A 149 6.13 -23.25 0.36
N ILE A 150 5.55 -22.07 0.54
CA ILE A 150 6.17 -20.99 1.33
C ILE A 150 6.38 -21.47 2.78
N TYR A 151 7.61 -21.37 3.26
CA TYR A 151 7.99 -21.69 4.63
C TYR A 151 7.52 -20.61 5.60
N GLN A 152 6.94 -21.04 6.73
CA GLN A 152 6.48 -20.17 7.81
C GLN A 152 7.16 -20.53 9.12
N ARG A 153 7.57 -19.52 9.89
CA ARG A 153 8.22 -19.68 11.20
C ARG A 153 7.36 -19.08 12.31
N PRO A 154 7.56 -19.52 13.57
CA PRO A 154 6.91 -18.87 14.70
C PRO A 154 7.47 -17.46 14.92
N PHE A 155 6.60 -16.57 15.39
CA PHE A 155 6.98 -15.22 15.82
C PHE A 155 6.25 -14.84 17.12
N GLY A 156 6.77 -13.83 17.82
CA GLY A 156 6.22 -13.40 19.10
C GLY A 156 4.76 -12.94 18.99
N GLY A 157 3.94 -13.30 19.97
CA GLY A 157 2.55 -12.86 20.07
C GLY A 157 1.56 -13.54 19.11
N GLN A 158 1.96 -14.62 18.44
CA GLN A 158 1.10 -15.36 17.51
C GLN A 158 0.60 -16.67 18.12
N SER A 159 -0.70 -16.88 18.13
CA SER A 159 -1.34 -18.01 18.80
C SER A 159 -2.42 -18.68 17.95
N ASN A 160 -2.48 -20.01 17.96
CA ASN A 160 -3.56 -20.75 17.28
C ASN A 160 -4.81 -20.79 18.17
N ASP A 161 -5.98 -20.94 17.53
CA ASP A 161 -7.29 -21.09 18.21
C ASP A 161 -7.49 -20.07 19.36
N TYR A 162 -7.39 -18.78 19.02
CA TYR A 162 -7.64 -17.66 19.94
C TYR A 162 -6.81 -17.72 21.25
N GLY A 163 -5.62 -18.32 21.22
CA GLY A 163 -4.73 -18.45 22.37
C GLY A 163 -4.66 -19.84 23.01
N ARG A 164 -5.47 -20.80 22.54
CA ARG A 164 -5.54 -22.15 23.12
C ARG A 164 -4.62 -23.16 22.42
N GLY A 165 -4.30 -22.94 21.14
CA GLY A 165 -3.58 -23.88 20.29
C GLY A 165 -2.05 -23.72 20.26
N GLY A 166 -1.46 -23.08 21.26
CA GLY A 166 -0.02 -22.81 21.32
C GLY A 166 0.45 -21.77 20.29
N VAL A 167 1.75 -21.77 20.00
CA VAL A 167 2.40 -20.78 19.12
C VAL A 167 2.08 -21.06 17.65
N ALA A 168 1.53 -20.06 16.96
CA ALA A 168 1.26 -20.15 15.52
C ALA A 168 2.52 -19.88 14.69
N LYS A 169 2.63 -20.53 13.52
CA LYS A 169 3.69 -20.28 12.54
C LYS A 169 3.13 -19.51 11.35
N ARG A 170 3.06 -18.17 11.46
CA ARG A 170 2.50 -17.28 10.42
C ARG A 170 3.51 -16.45 9.68
N LEU A 171 4.68 -16.27 10.26
CA LEU A 171 5.67 -15.37 9.72
C LEU A 171 6.38 -16.03 8.53
N VAL A 172 6.15 -15.50 7.34
CA VAL A 172 6.79 -15.93 6.12
C VAL A 172 8.21 -15.37 6.08
N SER A 173 9.19 -16.26 5.96
CA SER A 173 10.60 -15.88 5.87
C SER A 173 11.01 -15.56 4.44
N TYR A 174 11.80 -14.49 4.28
CA TYR A 174 12.48 -14.13 3.05
C TYR A 174 13.91 -13.70 3.38
N ASP A 175 14.85 -13.97 2.47
CA ASP A 175 16.27 -13.69 2.71
C ASP A 175 16.66 -12.26 2.36
N CYS A 176 16.07 -11.68 1.31
CA CYS A 176 16.45 -10.34 0.87
C CYS A 176 15.30 -9.61 0.17
N LEU A 177 14.71 -8.61 0.83
CA LEU A 177 13.65 -7.77 0.26
C LEU A 177 14.16 -6.87 -0.88
N HIS A 178 15.49 -6.69 -0.97
CA HIS A 178 16.16 -5.89 -1.99
C HIS A 178 15.77 -6.31 -3.41
N ILE A 179 15.73 -7.61 -3.67
CA ILE A 179 15.46 -8.19 -5.01
C ILE A 179 14.07 -7.77 -5.51
N HIS A 180 13.08 -7.72 -4.62
CA HIS A 180 11.73 -7.32 -5.00
C HIS A 180 11.64 -5.82 -5.31
N ILE A 181 12.25 -4.98 -4.47
CA ILE A 181 12.26 -3.52 -4.65
C ILE A 181 12.94 -3.14 -5.97
N GLU A 182 14.06 -3.79 -6.30
CA GLU A 182 14.78 -3.56 -7.55
C GLU A 182 13.92 -3.90 -8.78
N ARG A 183 13.23 -5.04 -8.75
CA ARG A 183 12.39 -5.49 -9.86
C ARG A 183 11.17 -4.59 -10.08
N VAL A 184 10.57 -4.07 -9.01
CA VAL A 184 9.44 -3.12 -9.08
C VAL A 184 9.90 -1.75 -9.58
N SER A 185 11.05 -1.25 -9.13
CA SER A 185 11.64 0.00 -9.61
C SER A 185 11.99 -0.07 -11.11
N GLN A 186 12.42 -1.23 -11.62
CA GLN A 186 12.71 -1.39 -13.06
C GLN A 186 11.45 -1.38 -13.95
N HIS A 187 10.29 -1.83 -13.44
CA HIS A 187 9.04 -1.89 -14.21
C HIS A 187 8.28 -0.57 -14.23
N CYS A 188 8.53 0.32 -13.28
CA CYS A 188 7.69 1.47 -13.05
C CYS A 188 8.56 2.72 -12.78
N ILE A 189 8.36 3.74 -13.62
CA ILE A 189 8.42 5.18 -13.31
C ILE A 189 9.70 5.93 -13.75
N PRO A 190 9.56 7.12 -14.38
CA PRO A 190 10.63 8.12 -14.41
C PRO A 190 10.87 8.66 -12.99
N GLU A 191 11.89 8.14 -12.32
CA GLU A 191 12.24 8.52 -10.95
C GLU A 191 12.77 9.95 -10.88
N PHE A 192 12.22 10.76 -9.97
CA PHE A 192 12.84 12.03 -9.56
C PHE A 192 13.58 11.79 -8.24
N SER A 193 14.87 11.47 -8.35
CA SER A 193 15.79 11.54 -7.22
C SER A 193 16.31 12.97 -7.13
N PHE A 194 16.16 13.59 -5.96
CA PHE A 194 16.81 14.86 -5.62
C PHE A 194 18.15 14.61 -4.93
#